data_AF-A0A645DTH3-F1
#
_entry.id   AF-A0A645DTH3-F1
#
_cell.length_a   1.000
_cell.length_b   1.000
_cell.length_c   1.000
_cell.angle_alpha   90.00
_cell.angle_beta   90.00
_cell.angle_gamma   90.00
#
_symmetry.space_group_name_H-M   'P 1'
#
loop_
_entity.id
_entity.type
_entity.pdbx_description
1 polymer ?
#
loop_
_entity_poly.entity_id
_entity_poly.type
_entity_poly.pdbx_seq_one_letter_code
_entity_poly.pdbx_strand_id
1 'polypeptide(L)' 'MNTKQLVVIKNKCPQNHPCPSVPICPVGALKQSGFSAPTVDMNTCISCGKCTKFCPRKALVLA' A
#
# COMPACT_ATOMS: atom_id res chain seq x y z
N MET A 1 7.10 -11.11 -18.55
CA MET A 1 6.20 -10.09 -17.97
C MET A 1 6.73 -9.75 -16.59
N ASN A 2 7.42 -8.62 -16.41
CA ASN A 2 7.92 -8.21 -15.09
C ASN A 2 6.75 -7.59 -14.29
N THR A 3 5.93 -8.44 -13.67
CA THR A 3 4.86 -8.03 -12.78
C THR A 3 5.46 -7.52 -11.47
N LYS A 4 5.72 -6.22 -11.39
CA LYS A 4 6.11 -5.58 -10.12
C LYS A 4 5.01 -5.81 -9.08
N GLN A 5 5.37 -6.27 -7.90
CA GLN A 5 4.47 -6.55 -6.79
C GLN A 5 4.55 -5.46 -5.72
N LEU A 6 3.41 -5.12 -5.13
CA LEU A 6 3.37 -4.17 -4.02
C LEU A 6 3.68 -4.91 -2.71
N VAL A 7 4.75 -4.50 -2.03
CA VAL A 7 5.19 -5.02 -0.74
C VAL A 7 4.96 -3.98 0.34
N VAL A 8 4.38 -4.42 1.47
CA VAL A 8 4.16 -3.59 2.65
C VAL A 8 5.22 -3.90 3.71
N ILE A 9 6.15 -2.98 3.90
CA ILE A 9 7.22 -3.09 4.90
C ILE A 9 6.67 -2.64 6.25
N LYS A 10 6.14 -3.59 7.04
CA LYS A 10 5.50 -3.33 8.34
C LYS A 10 6.38 -2.50 9.28
N ASN A 11 7.69 -2.76 9.33
CA ASN A 11 8.63 -2.02 10.19
C ASN A 11 8.74 -0.53 9.86
N LYS A 12 8.40 -0.10 8.64
CA LYS A 12 8.39 1.32 8.25
C LYS A 12 7.01 1.96 8.48
N CYS A 13 5.96 1.16 8.61
CA CYS A 13 4.62 1.63 8.91
C CYS A 13 4.48 1.90 10.43
N PRO A 14 4.10 3.11 10.86
CA PRO A 14 3.94 3.40 12.30
C PRO A 14 2.69 2.76 12.92
N GLN A 15 1.75 2.27 12.11
CA GLN A 15 0.54 1.59 12.55
C GLN A 15 -0.30 2.36 13.60
N ASN A 16 -0.35 3.68 13.49
CA ASN A 16 -0.95 4.57 14.49
C ASN A 16 -1.97 5.57 13.90
N HIS A 17 -2.38 5.38 12.65
CA HIS A 17 -3.33 6.26 11.96
C HIS A 17 -4.07 5.51 10.84
N PRO A 18 -5.24 6.00 10.38
CA PRO A 18 -5.84 5.58 9.11
C PRO A 18 -4.86 5.83 7.96
N CYS A 19 -4.39 4.80 7.24
CA CYS A 19 -3.36 5.00 6.23
C CYS A 19 -3.89 5.91 5.11
N PRO A 20 -3.25 7.06 4.88
CA PRO A 20 -3.73 8.02 3.89
C PRO A 20 -3.46 7.53 2.46
N SER A 21 -2.67 6.45 2.29
CA SER A 21 -2.46 5.81 0.98
C SER A 21 -3.58 4.85 0.58
N VAL A 22 -4.46 4.44 1.51
CA VAL A 22 -5.63 3.59 1.21
C VAL A 22 -6.59 4.25 0.21
N PRO A 23 -7.11 5.46 0.47
CA PRO A 23 -8.04 6.13 -0.47
C PRO A 23 -7.39 6.56 -1.79
N ILE A 24 -6.05 6.55 -1.88
CA ILE A 24 -5.31 6.90 -3.11
C ILE A 24 -5.33 5.76 -4.13
N CYS A 25 -5.66 4.53 -3.72
CA CYS A 25 -5.73 3.38 -4.61
C CYS A 25 -6.93 3.51 -5.57
N PRO A 26 -6.72 3.69 -6.88
CA PRO A 26 -7.82 3.95 -7.82
C PRO A 26 -8.71 2.71 -8.07
N VAL A 27 -8.23 1.53 -7.70
CA VAL A 27 -8.91 0.24 -7.90
C VAL A 27 -9.34 -0.40 -6.58
N GLY A 28 -9.18 0.28 -5.45
CA GLY A 28 -9.58 -0.25 -4.15
C GLY A 28 -8.82 -1.49 -3.66
N ALA A 29 -7.65 -1.79 -4.24
CA ALA A 29 -6.84 -2.94 -3.86
C ALA A 29 -6.18 -2.81 -2.48
N LEU A 30 -6.00 -1.58 -1.97
CA LEU A 30 -5.42 -1.32 -0.65
C LEU A 30 -6.52 -1.26 0.40
N LYS A 31 -6.37 -2.01 1.50
CA LYS A 31 -7.31 -2.03 2.63
C LYS A 31 -6.57 -1.89 3.94
N GLN A 32 -7.24 -1.39 4.97
CA GLN A 32 -6.68 -1.30 6.32
C GLN A 32 -7.72 -1.73 7.35
N SER A 33 -7.25 -2.40 8.39
CA SER A 33 -8.05 -2.76 9.57
C SER A 33 -7.53 -1.99 10.78
N GLY A 34 -8.39 -1.16 11.38
CA GLY A 34 -8.00 -0.30 12.51
C GLY A 34 -6.87 0.66 12.14
N PHE A 35 -5.76 0.63 12.89
CA PHE A 35 -4.53 1.39 12.59
C PHE A 35 -3.37 0.53 12.09
N SER A 36 -3.58 -0.78 11.88
CA SER A 36 -2.54 -1.68 11.39
C SER A 36 -2.03 -1.30 9.99
N ALA A 37 -0.86 -1.81 9.62
CA ALA A 37 -0.34 -1.62 8.27
C ALA A 37 -1.36 -2.12 7.22
N PRO A 38 -1.55 -1.38 6.11
CA PRO A 38 -2.54 -1.77 5.10
C PRO A 38 -2.15 -3.09 4.44
N THR A 39 -3.15 -3.85 4.02
CA THR A 39 -3.01 -5.05 3.20
C THR A 39 -3.33 -4.72 1.74
N VAL A 40 -2.77 -5.49 0.81
CA VAL A 40 -3.03 -5.34 -0.62
C VAL A 40 -3.65 -6.62 -1.17
N ASP A 41 -4.75 -6.47 -1.90
CA ASP A 41 -5.29 -7.52 -2.75
C ASP A 41 -4.54 -7.51 -4.09
N MET A 42 -3.66 -8.50 -4.28
CA MET A 42 -2.82 -8.61 -5.47
C MET A 42 -3.60 -8.98 -6.73
N ASN A 43 -4.81 -9.53 -6.62
CA ASN A 43 -5.64 -9.81 -7.79
C ASN A 43 -6.25 -8.53 -8.39
N THR A 44 -6.49 -7.54 -7.54
CA THR A 44 -7.05 -6.24 -7.94
C THR A 44 -5.96 -5.20 -8.22
N CYS A 45 -4.77 -5.37 -7.64
CA CYS A 45 -3.69 -4.41 -7.74
C CYS A 45 -3.12 -4.33 -9.17
N ILE A 46 -3.25 -3.16 -9.80
CA ILE A 46 -2.71 -2.87 -11.14
C ILE A 46 -1.27 -2.34 -11.14
N SER A 47 -0.56 -2.43 -10.01
CA SER A 47 0.84 -2.00 -9.85
C SER A 47 1.16 -0.57 -10.31
N CYS A 48 0.20 0.37 -10.20
CA CYS A 48 0.35 1.75 -10.66
C CYS A 48 1.33 2.62 -9.83
N GLY A 49 1.62 2.23 -8.59
CA GLY A 49 2.60 2.92 -7.73
C GLY A 49 2.14 4.25 -7.11
N LYS A 50 0.86 4.62 -7.20
CA LYS A 50 0.36 5.84 -6.56
C LYS A 50 0.54 5.80 -5.03
N CYS A 51 0.22 4.67 -4.41
CA CYS A 51 0.34 4.49 -2.95
C CYS A 51 1.80 4.53 -2.46
N THR A 52 2.76 4.04 -3.27
CA THR A 52 4.19 4.07 -2.92
C THR A 52 4.75 5.49 -2.96
N LYS A 53 4.35 6.30 -3.95
CA LYS A 53 4.71 7.72 -4.05
C LYS A 53 4.09 8.55 -2.94
N PHE A 54 2.87 8.20 -2.52
CA PHE A 54 2.13 8.95 -1.51
C PHE A 54 2.64 8.69 -0.09
N CYS A 55 3.06 7.47 0.24
CA CYS A 55 3.47 7.13 1.60
C CYS A 55 4.83 7.76 1.96
N PRO A 56 4.91 8.76 2.86
CA PRO A 56 6.16 9.44 3.17
C PRO A 56 7.17 8.53 3.90
N ARG A 57 6.66 7.54 4.64
CA ARG A 57 7.47 6.52 5.33
C ARG A 57 8.08 5.49 4.39
N LYS A 58 7.72 5.49 3.09
CA LYS A 58 8.13 4.48 2.11
C LYS A 58 7.87 3.05 2.62
N ALA A 59 6.76 2.86 3.32
CA ALA A 59 6.32 1.56 3.82
C ALA A 59 5.65 0.72 2.73
N LEU A 60 5.22 1.33 1.63
CA LEU A 60 4.64 0.70 0.46
C LEU A 60 5.66 0.78 -0.68
N VAL A 61 6.12 -0.37 -1.19
CA VAL A 61 7.18 -0.44 -2.21
C VAL A 61 6.73 -1.34 -3.36
N LEU A 62 6.95 -0.90 -4.60
CA LEU A 62 6.80 -1.76 -5.78
C LEU A 62 8.15 -2.43 -6.06
N ALA A 63 8.19 -3.75 -5.96
CA ALA A 63 9.35 -4.59 -6.25
C ALA A 63 9.13 -5.35 -7.55
#